data_AF-X1S6Z1-F1
#
_entry.id   AF-X1S6Z1-F1
#
_cell.length_a   1.000
_cell.length_b   1.000
_cell.length_c   1.000
_cell.angle_alpha   90.00
_cell.angle_beta   90.00
_cell.angle_gamma   90.00
#
_symmetry.space_group_name_H-M   'P 1'
#
loop_
_entity.id
_entity.type
_entity.pdbx_description
1 polymer ?
#
loop_
_entity_poly.entity_id
_entity_poly.type
_entity_poly.pdbx_seq_one_letter_code
_entity_poly.pdbx_strand_id
1 'polypeptide(L)'
;MRVARMEIELSRYYFQKGNWRGIQPFIEQWGNLYGQRIILIDANSIVVADSDGTLLGESYSPDLPGISLSSLWQAGTIGKLFITPKSSPEVDFTSLQILFKSIGLFFLLGGLIAVIIALIMTFLLSRRILAPVRALTSAANHLGRGDFSQRVQVKDKSELGELANTFNSMASDLERAEQLRKNMVADIAHELRTPLSNIKGYLEAVRDGIIKTDMDTIRSLDEEATLLSRLIDDLQELSLAEAGELKLICQRANSGL
;
A
#
# COMPACT_ATOMS: atom_id res chain seq x y z
N MET A 1 51.80 40.08 9.50
CA MET A 1 51.61 41.53 9.75
C MET A 1 50.86 41.86 11.06
N ARG A 2 49.83 41.10 11.48
CA ARG A 2 49.01 41.44 12.67
C ARG A 2 49.78 41.38 14.01
N VAL A 3 50.58 40.34 14.21
CA VAL A 3 51.35 40.10 15.45
C VAL A 3 52.46 41.13 15.68
N ALA A 4 53.26 41.43 14.65
CA ALA A 4 54.31 42.45 14.72
C ALA A 4 53.77 43.85 15.06
N ARG A 5 52.54 44.18 14.64
CA ARG A 5 51.89 45.43 15.02
C ARG A 5 51.55 45.46 16.51
N MET A 6 51.01 44.36 17.05
CA MET A 6 50.71 44.25 18.49
C MET A 6 51.98 44.37 19.34
N GLU A 7 53.06 43.71 18.95
CA GLU A 7 54.36 43.82 19.61
C GLU A 7 54.83 45.28 19.68
N ILE A 8 54.81 46.02 18.56
CA ILE A 8 55.23 47.43 18.52
C ILE A 8 54.35 48.31 19.42
N GLU A 9 53.03 48.14 19.37
CA GLU A 9 52.10 48.94 20.19
C GLU A 9 52.23 48.63 21.68
N LEU A 10 52.41 47.36 22.07
CA LEU A 10 52.62 46.97 23.46
C LEU A 10 53.95 47.49 24.02
N SER A 11 55.02 47.38 23.25
CA SER A 11 56.32 47.93 23.63
C SER A 11 56.28 49.46 23.76
N ARG A 12 55.55 50.15 22.87
CA ARG A 12 55.32 51.60 22.96
C ARG A 12 54.50 51.96 24.21
N TYR A 13 53.45 51.21 24.50
CA TYR A 13 52.59 51.45 25.67
C TYR A 13 53.39 51.36 26.97
N TYR A 14 54.15 50.28 27.14
CA TYR A 14 54.99 50.07 28.32
C TYR A 14 56.00 51.19 28.50
N PHE A 15 56.60 51.67 27.41
CA PHE A 15 57.53 52.79 27.45
C PHE A 15 56.88 54.11 27.89
N GLN A 16 55.69 54.43 27.38
CA GLN A 16 55.00 55.68 27.73
C GLN A 16 54.47 55.71 29.17
N LYS A 17 54.03 54.55 29.69
CA LYS A 17 53.38 54.44 31.01
C LYS A 17 54.30 53.92 32.11
N GLY A 18 55.41 53.28 31.75
CA GLY A 18 56.36 52.65 32.68
C GLY A 18 55.84 51.39 33.37
N ASN A 19 54.65 50.91 33.02
CA ASN A 19 54.02 49.70 33.58
C ASN A 19 52.90 49.20 32.65
N TRP A 20 52.33 48.03 32.97
CA TRP A 20 51.22 47.41 32.25
C TRP A 20 49.81 47.82 32.75
N ARG A 21 49.69 48.77 33.68
CA ARG A 21 48.37 49.13 34.24
C ARG A 21 47.49 49.78 33.18
N GLY A 22 46.29 49.23 33.00
CA GLY A 22 45.31 49.73 32.03
C GLY A 22 45.45 49.14 30.63
N ILE A 23 46.29 48.12 30.43
CA ILE A 23 46.43 47.45 29.14
C ILE A 23 45.29 46.46 28.84
N GLN A 24 44.56 46.02 29.87
CA GLN A 24 43.49 45.01 29.78
C GLN A 24 42.42 45.31 28.71
N PRO A 25 41.82 46.52 28.63
CA PRO A 25 40.79 46.79 27.62
C PRO A 25 41.30 46.69 26.17
N PHE A 26 42.59 46.97 25.95
CA PHE A 26 43.20 46.83 24.62
C PHE A 26 43.38 45.36 24.24
N ILE A 27 43.80 44.52 25.20
CA ILE A 27 43.97 43.08 24.99
C ILE A 27 42.62 42.39 24.76
N GLU A 28 41.57 42.77 25.51
CA GLU A 28 40.19 42.29 25.28
C GLU A 28 39.68 42.69 23.89
N GLN A 29 39.88 43.95 23.50
CA GLN A 29 39.47 44.44 22.18
C GLN A 29 40.20 43.70 21.05
N TRP A 30 41.52 43.51 21.18
CA TRP A 30 42.30 42.78 20.19
C TRP A 30 41.95 41.30 20.14
N GLY A 31 41.72 40.65 21.27
CA GLY A 31 41.32 39.25 21.30
C GLY A 31 39.99 39.02 20.57
N ASN A 32 39.02 39.91 20.79
CA ASN A 32 37.74 39.90 20.07
C ASN A 32 37.89 40.21 18.57
N LEU A 33 38.72 41.19 18.21
CA LEU A 33 38.93 41.60 16.82
C LEU A 33 39.67 40.55 15.99
N TYR A 34 40.61 39.82 16.61
CA TYR A 34 41.40 38.79 15.94
C TYR A 34 40.83 37.38 16.09
N GLY A 35 39.79 37.19 16.92
CA GLY A 35 39.18 35.87 17.16
C GLY A 35 40.13 34.90 17.86
N GLN A 36 41.10 35.42 18.62
CA GLN A 36 42.16 34.66 19.29
C GLN A 36 42.23 35.11 20.73
N ARG A 37 42.59 34.19 21.64
CA ARG A 37 42.86 34.55 23.02
C ARG A 37 44.28 35.08 23.14
N ILE A 38 44.40 36.30 23.66
CA ILE A 38 45.67 37.00 23.81
C ILE A 38 45.99 37.13 25.29
N ILE A 39 47.15 36.64 25.71
CA ILE A 39 47.62 36.67 27.09
C ILE A 39 48.96 37.38 27.12
N LEU A 40 49.08 38.38 28.00
CA LEU A 40 50.29 39.15 28.21
C LEU A 40 50.81 38.88 29.62
N ILE A 41 52.06 38.44 29.73
CA ILE A 41 52.77 38.27 31.00
C ILE A 41 53.89 39.28 31.15
N ASP A 42 54.18 39.67 32.38
CA ASP A 42 55.34 40.49 32.72
C ASP A 42 56.64 39.69 32.78
N ALA A 43 57.74 40.35 33.14
CA ALA A 43 59.06 39.72 33.30
C ALA A 43 59.12 38.67 34.42
N ASN A 44 58.17 38.69 35.37
CA ASN A 44 58.08 37.73 36.48
C ASN A 44 57.13 36.56 36.16
N SER A 45 56.69 36.43 34.91
CA SER A 45 55.73 35.41 34.46
C SER A 45 54.33 35.55 35.07
N ILE A 46 53.95 36.75 35.52
CA ILE A 46 52.60 37.04 36.00
C ILE A 46 51.75 37.61 34.86
N VAL A 47 50.52 37.11 34.70
CA VAL A 47 49.57 37.62 33.71
C VAL A 47 49.12 39.02 34.08
N VAL A 48 49.49 39.99 33.26
CA VAL A 48 49.10 41.40 33.41
C VAL A 48 47.88 41.76 32.57
N ALA A 49 47.59 40.97 31.54
CA ALA A 49 46.35 41.08 30.78
C ALA A 49 45.99 39.76 30.06
N ASP A 50 44.71 39.48 29.96
CA ASP A 50 44.16 38.29 29.31
C ASP A 50 42.84 38.66 28.62
N SER A 51 42.71 38.40 27.32
CA SER A 51 41.53 38.80 26.56
C SER A 51 40.24 38.13 27.01
N ASP A 52 40.34 36.97 27.69
CA ASP A 52 39.19 36.29 28.30
C ASP A 52 39.03 36.65 29.79
N GLY A 53 39.97 37.42 30.36
CA GLY A 53 39.92 37.94 31.72
C GLY A 53 40.01 36.91 32.84
N THR A 54 40.33 35.65 32.53
CA THR A 54 40.25 34.54 33.51
C THR A 54 41.55 34.30 34.25
N LEU A 55 42.69 34.68 33.68
CA LEU A 55 44.03 34.39 34.25
C LEU A 55 44.71 35.62 34.88
N LEU A 56 44.01 36.74 35.05
CA LEU A 56 44.61 38.00 35.52
C LEU A 56 45.25 37.85 36.90
N GLY A 57 46.55 38.16 36.99
CA GLY A 57 47.33 38.08 38.24
C GLY A 57 47.87 36.69 38.57
N GLU A 58 47.58 35.67 37.75
CA GLU A 58 48.11 34.32 37.95
C GLU A 58 49.52 34.17 37.32
N SER A 59 50.31 33.24 37.84
CA SER A 59 51.58 32.83 37.22
C SER A 59 51.30 31.95 36.02
N TYR A 60 51.74 32.36 34.83
CA TYR A 60 51.47 31.67 33.58
C TYR A 60 52.76 31.40 32.81
N SER A 61 53.10 30.12 32.69
CA SER A 61 54.27 29.64 31.95
C SER A 61 53.87 28.43 31.10
N PRO A 62 53.25 28.65 29.93
CA PRO A 62 52.88 27.55 29.05
C PRO A 62 54.14 26.95 28.39
N ASP A 63 54.07 25.68 28.01
CA ASP A 63 55.15 24.98 27.30
C ASP A 63 55.39 25.51 25.87
N LEU A 64 54.48 26.35 25.35
CA LEU A 64 54.60 26.97 24.04
C LEU A 64 55.51 28.21 24.09
N PRO A 65 56.38 28.41 23.09
CA PRO A 65 57.21 29.62 23.01
C PRO A 65 56.32 30.85 22.76
N GLY A 66 56.33 31.79 23.71
CA GLY A 66 55.69 33.09 23.58
C GLY A 66 56.54 34.10 22.80
N ILE A 67 55.91 35.13 22.27
CA ILE A 67 56.58 36.25 21.60
C ILE A 67 57.18 37.14 22.68
N SER A 68 58.50 37.26 22.69
CA SER A 68 59.20 38.08 23.70
C SER A 68 59.11 39.55 23.32
N LEU A 69 58.56 40.37 24.21
CA LEU A 69 58.52 41.82 24.04
C LEU A 69 59.81 42.41 24.59
N SER A 70 60.62 43.02 23.73
CA SER A 70 61.88 43.68 24.11
C SER A 70 61.74 45.21 24.15
N SER A 71 62.49 45.85 25.04
CA SER A 71 62.61 47.31 25.07
C SER A 71 63.31 47.84 23.81
N LEU A 72 62.80 48.95 23.26
CA LEU A 72 63.31 49.57 22.04
C LEU A 72 64.66 50.29 22.22
N TRP A 73 65.05 50.60 23.46
CA TRP A 73 66.23 51.44 23.77
C TRP A 73 67.19 50.82 24.79
N GLN A 74 66.81 49.73 25.47
CA GLN A 74 67.66 48.97 26.40
C GLN A 74 67.55 47.47 26.11
N ALA A 75 68.66 46.73 26.25
CA ALA A 75 68.63 45.28 26.15
C ALA A 75 67.90 44.68 27.38
N GLY A 76 66.65 44.24 27.20
CA GLY A 76 65.85 43.59 28.24
C GLY A 76 64.46 43.22 27.76
N THR A 77 63.95 42.07 28.22
CA THR A 77 62.59 41.58 27.95
C THR A 77 61.62 42.19 28.96
N ILE A 78 60.61 42.92 28.49
CA ILE A 78 59.60 43.60 29.33
C ILE A 78 58.37 42.72 29.61
N GLY A 79 58.22 41.63 28.86
CA GLY A 79 57.15 40.66 29.02
C GLY A 79 57.11 39.66 27.86
N LYS A 80 56.15 38.73 27.90
CA LYS A 80 55.88 37.82 26.79
C LYS A 80 54.40 37.84 26.41
N LEU A 81 54.14 37.76 25.11
CA LEU A 81 52.82 37.71 24.52
C LEU A 81 52.53 36.30 24.01
N PHE A 82 51.41 35.74 24.43
CA PHE A 82 50.90 34.46 23.96
C PHE A 82 49.61 34.69 23.18
N ILE A 83 49.51 34.02 22.04
CA ILE A 83 48.33 34.03 21.19
C ILE A 83 47.88 32.58 21.07
N THR A 84 46.75 32.27 21.68
CA THR A 84 46.16 30.93 21.68
C THR A 84 44.84 30.95 20.90
N PRO A 85 44.48 29.88 20.19
CA PRO A 85 43.15 29.78 19.60
C PRO A 85 42.12 29.94 20.73
N LYS A 86 41.13 30.82 20.54
CA LYS A 86 40.02 30.91 21.49
C LYS A 86 39.37 29.53 21.50
N SER A 87 39.43 28.82 22.62
CA SER A 87 38.82 27.50 22.76
C SER A 87 37.34 27.67 22.40
N SER A 88 36.94 27.12 21.24
CA SER A 88 35.53 27.06 20.86
C SER A 88 34.76 26.44 22.03
N PRO A 89 33.53 26.91 22.32
CA PRO A 89 32.71 26.25 23.34
C PRO A 89 32.73 24.76 23.03
N GLU A 90 33.10 23.95 24.03
CA GLU A 90 33.06 22.49 23.94
C GLU A 90 31.77 22.12 23.21
N VAL A 91 31.86 21.29 22.17
CA VAL A 91 30.67 20.76 21.52
C VAL A 91 29.88 20.06 22.62
N ASP A 92 28.85 20.73 23.11
CA ASP A 92 28.06 20.29 24.25
C ASP A 92 27.33 19.01 23.83
N PHE A 93 27.88 17.86 24.21
CA PHE A 93 27.30 16.55 23.91
C PHE A 93 25.86 16.42 24.45
N THR A 94 25.48 17.26 25.41
CA THR A 94 24.10 17.41 25.91
C THR A 94 23.16 17.89 24.81
N SER A 95 23.59 18.86 24.00
CA SER A 95 22.82 19.40 22.88
C SER A 95 22.59 18.35 21.79
N LEU A 96 23.59 17.50 21.51
CA LEU A 96 23.43 16.36 20.58
C LEU A 96 22.43 15.32 21.12
N GLN A 97 22.44 15.02 22.42
CA GLN A 97 21.49 14.06 23.01
C GLN A 97 20.03 14.53 22.96
N ILE A 98 19.78 15.83 23.11
CA ILE A 98 18.42 16.41 23.02
C ILE A 98 17.88 16.29 21.58
N LEU A 99 18.74 16.53 20.58
CA LEU A 99 18.39 16.34 19.17
C LEU A 99 18.06 14.87 18.86
N PHE A 100 18.90 13.91 19.28
CA PHE A 100 18.65 12.48 19.05
C PHE A 100 17.37 11.98 19.71
N LYS A 101 17.07 12.39 20.96
CA LYS A 101 15.82 12.02 21.63
C LYS A 101 14.58 12.57 20.93
N SER A 102 14.65 13.80 20.44
CA SER A 102 13.54 14.45 19.76
C SER A 102 13.24 13.76 18.42
N ILE A 103 14.29 13.45 17.66
CA ILE A 103 14.19 12.75 16.37
C ILE A 103 13.62 11.33 16.54
N GLY A 104 14.09 10.57 17.53
CA GLY A 104 13.62 9.20 17.79
C GLY A 104 12.11 9.13 18.08
N LEU A 105 11.57 10.09 18.83
CA LEU A 105 10.14 10.13 19.14
C LEU A 105 9.29 10.40 17.88
N PHE A 106 9.72 11.31 17.00
CA PHE A 106 9.01 11.56 15.73
C PHE A 106 9.04 10.34 14.80
N PHE A 107 10.17 9.61 14.74
CA PHE A 107 10.25 8.37 13.96
C PHE A 107 9.34 7.27 14.54
N LEU A 108 9.29 7.11 15.87
CA LEU A 108 8.39 6.14 16.50
C LEU A 108 6.93 6.50 16.24
N LEU A 109 6.56 7.78 16.36
CA LEU A 109 5.19 8.23 16.10
C LEU A 109 4.82 8.05 14.63
N GLY A 110 5.71 8.43 13.71
CA GLY A 110 5.53 8.24 12.27
C GLY A 110 5.41 6.76 11.90
N GLY A 111 6.25 5.90 12.46
CA GLY A 111 6.20 4.46 12.27
C GLY A 111 4.90 3.85 12.79
N LEU A 112 4.45 4.26 13.98
CA LEU A 112 3.17 3.80 14.55
C LEU A 112 2.00 4.21 13.67
N ILE A 113 1.96 5.46 13.19
CA ILE A 113 0.93 5.95 12.27
C ILE A 113 0.96 5.15 10.96
N ALA A 114 2.13 4.89 10.40
CA ALA A 114 2.28 4.11 9.19
C ALA A 114 1.75 2.67 9.35
N VAL A 115 2.02 2.03 10.49
CA VAL A 115 1.47 0.69 10.81
C VAL A 115 -0.04 0.75 10.94
N ILE A 116 -0.59 1.75 11.62
CA ILE A 116 -2.05 1.92 11.75
C ILE A 116 -2.70 2.09 10.37
N ILE A 117 -2.12 2.94 9.51
CA ILE A 117 -2.62 3.14 8.13
C ILE A 117 -2.55 1.84 7.34
N ALA A 118 -1.44 1.09 7.42
CA ALA A 118 -1.28 -0.19 6.76
C ALA A 118 -2.33 -1.21 7.21
N LEU A 119 -2.63 -1.28 8.51
CA LEU A 119 -3.67 -2.16 9.05
C LEU A 119 -5.07 -1.75 8.56
N ILE A 120 -5.39 -0.45 8.59
CA ILE A 120 -6.65 0.08 8.08
C ILE A 120 -6.82 -0.24 6.59
N MET A 121 -5.79 0.03 5.78
CA MET A 121 -5.79 -0.27 4.35
C MET A 121 -5.98 -1.76 4.08
N THR A 122 -5.24 -2.62 4.79
CA THR A 122 -5.36 -4.08 4.68
C THR A 122 -6.77 -4.55 5.02
N PHE A 123 -7.34 -4.03 6.09
CA PHE A 123 -8.70 -4.35 6.51
C PHE A 123 -9.75 -3.89 5.49
N LEU A 124 -9.61 -2.69 4.93
CA LEU A 124 -10.48 -2.17 3.89
C LEU A 124 -10.41 -3.01 2.61
N LEU A 125 -9.20 -3.35 2.15
CA LEU A 125 -9.00 -4.15 0.94
C LEU A 125 -9.56 -5.57 1.10
N SER A 126 -9.36 -6.17 2.28
CA SER A 126 -9.92 -7.47 2.62
C SER A 126 -11.44 -7.47 2.55
N ARG A 127 -12.09 -6.44 3.11
CA ARG A 127 -13.56 -6.35 3.15
C ARG A 127 -14.20 -5.92 1.83
N ARG A 128 -13.59 -4.99 1.09
CA ARG A 128 -14.18 -4.43 -0.13
C ARG A 128 -13.85 -5.20 -1.40
N ILE A 129 -12.75 -5.93 -1.44
CA ILE A 129 -12.29 -6.62 -2.65
C ILE A 129 -12.21 -8.13 -2.41
N LEU A 130 -11.40 -8.56 -1.43
CA LEU A 130 -11.06 -9.98 -1.30
C LEU A 130 -12.26 -10.83 -0.87
N ALA A 131 -13.09 -10.35 0.05
CA ALA A 131 -14.28 -11.08 0.52
C ALA A 131 -15.35 -11.25 -0.58
N PRO A 132 -15.79 -10.20 -1.33
CA PRO A 132 -16.71 -10.37 -2.45
C PRO A 132 -16.18 -11.28 -3.56
N VAL A 133 -14.89 -11.18 -3.91
CA VAL A 133 -14.27 -12.04 -4.93
C VAL A 133 -14.33 -13.51 -4.51
N ARG A 134 -13.99 -13.83 -3.25
CA ARG A 134 -14.10 -15.21 -2.74
C ARG A 134 -15.54 -15.72 -2.74
N ALA A 135 -16.51 -14.86 -2.40
CA ALA A 135 -17.93 -15.21 -2.45
C ALA A 135 -18.38 -15.54 -3.88
N LEU A 136 -17.98 -14.72 -4.88
CA LEU A 136 -18.23 -14.98 -6.30
C LEU A 136 -17.59 -16.29 -6.77
N THR A 137 -16.32 -16.53 -6.43
CA THR A 137 -15.63 -17.77 -6.79
C THR A 137 -16.33 -19.00 -6.18
N SER A 138 -16.75 -18.90 -4.92
CA SER A 138 -17.49 -19.99 -4.27
C SER A 138 -18.83 -20.24 -4.97
N ALA A 139 -19.61 -19.18 -5.20
CA ALA A 139 -20.91 -19.28 -5.87
C ALA A 139 -20.78 -19.85 -7.28
N ALA A 140 -19.76 -19.43 -8.05
CA ALA A 140 -19.48 -19.96 -9.39
C ALA A 140 -19.12 -21.44 -9.37
N ASN A 141 -18.35 -21.91 -8.38
CA ASN A 141 -18.04 -23.33 -8.22
C ASN A 141 -19.29 -24.17 -7.90
N HIS A 142 -20.22 -23.64 -7.09
CA HIS A 142 -21.50 -24.31 -6.83
C HIS A 142 -22.40 -24.31 -8.08
N LEU A 143 -22.45 -23.19 -8.81
CA LEU A 143 -23.18 -23.06 -10.07
C LEU A 143 -22.69 -24.09 -11.10
N GLY A 144 -21.37 -24.23 -11.25
CA GLY A 144 -20.75 -25.22 -12.13
C GLY A 144 -20.98 -26.68 -11.73
N ARG A 145 -21.45 -26.94 -10.50
CA ARG A 145 -21.87 -28.27 -10.03
C ARG A 145 -23.37 -28.51 -10.17
N GLY A 146 -24.11 -27.59 -10.79
CA GLY A 146 -25.55 -27.70 -11.02
C GLY A 146 -26.43 -27.07 -9.95
N ASP A 147 -25.85 -26.39 -8.95
CA ASP A 147 -26.64 -25.63 -7.97
C ASP A 147 -26.93 -24.20 -8.48
N PHE A 148 -28.02 -24.08 -9.23
CA PHE A 148 -28.46 -22.83 -9.85
C PHE A 148 -29.16 -21.85 -8.90
N SER A 149 -29.39 -22.26 -7.64
CA SER A 149 -30.08 -21.43 -6.64
C SER A 149 -29.16 -20.39 -5.98
N GLN A 150 -27.84 -20.53 -6.15
CA GLN A 150 -26.84 -19.68 -5.50
C GLN A 150 -26.93 -18.22 -5.97
N ARG A 151 -26.78 -17.29 -5.02
CA ARG A 151 -26.76 -15.84 -5.27
C ARG A 151 -25.70 -15.16 -4.42
N VAL A 152 -25.06 -14.16 -5.01
CA VAL A 152 -24.08 -13.30 -4.31
C VAL A 152 -24.77 -12.02 -3.86
N GLN A 153 -24.77 -11.76 -2.56
CA GLN A 153 -25.30 -10.51 -2.02
C GLN A 153 -24.35 -9.35 -2.28
N VAL A 154 -24.84 -8.30 -2.92
CA VAL A 154 -24.05 -7.10 -3.20
C VAL A 154 -24.80 -5.86 -2.75
N LYS A 155 -24.12 -5.03 -1.96
CA LYS A 155 -24.53 -3.67 -1.59
C LYS A 155 -23.62 -2.61 -2.23
N ASP A 156 -22.64 -3.04 -3.02
CA ASP A 156 -21.63 -2.20 -3.64
C ASP A 156 -22.08 -1.76 -5.05
N LYS A 157 -21.76 -0.52 -5.43
CA LYS A 157 -22.09 0.07 -6.74
C LYS A 157 -20.87 0.14 -7.68
N SER A 158 -19.74 -0.43 -7.29
CA SER A 158 -18.54 -0.57 -8.11
C SER A 158 -18.71 -1.66 -9.18
N GLU A 159 -17.68 -1.82 -10.00
CA GLU A 159 -17.54 -2.83 -11.05
C GLU A 159 -17.68 -4.26 -10.49
N LEU A 160 -17.22 -4.50 -9.25
CA LEU A 160 -17.42 -5.78 -8.57
C LEU A 160 -18.90 -6.03 -8.26
N GLY A 161 -19.64 -4.97 -7.94
CA GLY A 161 -21.06 -5.07 -7.71
C GLY A 161 -21.85 -5.34 -8.98
N GLU A 162 -21.48 -4.68 -10.08
CA GLU A 162 -22.02 -4.97 -11.41
C GLU A 162 -21.73 -6.42 -11.83
N LEU A 163 -20.49 -6.89 -11.65
CA LEU A 163 -20.11 -8.28 -11.95
C LEU A 163 -20.97 -9.29 -11.19
N ALA A 164 -21.24 -9.04 -9.90
CA ALA A 164 -22.08 -9.93 -9.11
C ALA A 164 -23.56 -9.89 -9.54
N ASN A 165 -24.07 -8.73 -9.94
CA ASN A 165 -25.42 -8.64 -10.50
C ASN A 165 -25.51 -9.43 -11.81
N THR A 166 -24.52 -9.30 -12.69
CA THR A 166 -24.43 -10.08 -13.93
C THR A 166 -24.35 -11.58 -13.65
N PHE A 167 -23.56 -12.00 -12.66
CA PHE A 167 -23.52 -13.40 -12.21
C PHE A 167 -24.89 -13.89 -11.72
N ASN A 168 -25.58 -13.11 -10.89
CA ASN A 168 -26.90 -13.47 -10.36
C ASN A 168 -27.96 -13.58 -11.47
N SER A 169 -27.92 -12.71 -12.48
CA SER A 169 -28.80 -12.80 -13.66
C SER A 169 -28.54 -14.08 -14.44
N MET A 170 -27.28 -14.39 -14.73
CA MET A 170 -26.90 -15.64 -15.40
C MET A 170 -27.35 -16.88 -14.61
N ALA A 171 -27.16 -16.88 -13.29
CA ALA A 171 -27.63 -17.97 -12.43
C ALA A 171 -29.16 -18.12 -12.48
N SER A 172 -29.90 -17.00 -12.50
CA SER A 172 -31.36 -17.03 -12.64
C SER A 172 -31.83 -17.55 -14.00
N ASP A 173 -31.14 -17.20 -15.08
CA ASP A 173 -31.51 -17.68 -16.42
C ASP A 173 -31.22 -19.17 -16.56
N LEU A 174 -30.12 -19.64 -15.99
CA LEU A 174 -29.78 -21.06 -15.97
C LEU A 174 -30.76 -21.88 -15.11
N GLU A 175 -31.17 -21.35 -13.95
CA GLU A 175 -32.20 -21.96 -13.11
C GLU A 175 -33.53 -22.10 -13.84
N ARG A 176 -33.95 -21.06 -14.58
CA ARG A 176 -35.17 -21.10 -15.40
C ARG A 176 -35.06 -22.12 -16.54
N ALA A 177 -33.92 -22.17 -17.22
CA ALA A 177 -33.68 -23.12 -18.31
C ALA A 177 -33.74 -24.56 -17.80
N GLU A 178 -33.14 -24.85 -16.64
CA GLU A 178 -33.20 -26.19 -16.03
C GLU A 178 -34.62 -26.55 -15.57
N GLN A 179 -35.38 -25.59 -15.03
CA GLN A 179 -36.76 -25.84 -14.66
C GLN A 179 -37.64 -26.12 -15.88
N LEU A 180 -37.44 -25.37 -16.97
CA LEU A 180 -38.14 -25.60 -18.23
C LEU A 180 -37.82 -27.00 -18.78
N ARG A 181 -36.53 -27.37 -18.80
CA ARG A 181 -36.09 -28.72 -19.22
C ARG A 181 -36.76 -29.81 -18.39
N LYS A 182 -36.81 -29.67 -17.06
CA LYS A 182 -37.48 -30.64 -16.16
C LYS A 182 -38.97 -30.75 -16.43
N ASN A 183 -39.66 -29.63 -16.63
CA ASN A 183 -41.08 -29.61 -16.95
C ASN A 183 -41.33 -30.30 -18.31
N MET A 184 -40.54 -29.97 -19.33
CA MET A 184 -40.64 -30.62 -20.65
C MET A 184 -40.50 -32.14 -20.55
N VAL A 185 -39.48 -32.64 -19.84
CA VAL A 185 -39.31 -34.09 -19.64
C VAL A 185 -40.52 -34.72 -18.94
N ALA A 186 -41.10 -34.04 -17.95
CA ALA A 186 -42.28 -34.53 -17.25
C ALA A 186 -43.51 -34.56 -18.16
N ASP A 187 -43.73 -33.51 -18.95
CA ASP A 187 -44.85 -33.39 -19.89
C ASP A 187 -44.73 -34.47 -20.98
N ILE A 188 -43.54 -34.64 -21.56
CA ILE A 188 -43.25 -35.71 -22.53
C ILE A 188 -43.57 -37.09 -21.94
N ALA A 189 -43.10 -37.37 -20.72
CA ALA A 189 -43.37 -38.65 -20.07
C ALA A 189 -44.86 -38.88 -19.82
N HIS A 190 -45.65 -37.82 -19.64
CA HIS A 190 -47.09 -37.90 -19.49
C HIS A 190 -47.78 -38.20 -20.83
N GLU A 191 -47.44 -37.45 -21.88
CA GLU A 191 -48.02 -37.59 -23.22
C GLU A 191 -47.70 -38.96 -23.85
N LEU A 192 -46.52 -39.54 -23.59
CA LEU A 192 -46.17 -40.89 -24.06
C LEU A 192 -46.88 -42.00 -23.25
N ARG A 193 -47.19 -41.77 -21.97
CA ARG A 193 -47.79 -42.78 -21.10
C ARG A 193 -49.22 -43.12 -21.49
N THR A 194 -50.00 -42.12 -21.89
CA THR A 194 -51.42 -42.28 -22.27
C THR A 194 -51.62 -43.27 -23.42
N PRO A 195 -51.04 -43.06 -24.63
CA PRO A 195 -51.20 -43.99 -25.75
C PRO A 195 -50.62 -45.38 -25.43
N LEU A 196 -49.49 -45.44 -24.71
CA LEU A 196 -48.91 -46.71 -24.29
C LEU A 196 -49.82 -47.50 -23.33
N SER A 197 -50.49 -46.79 -22.40
CA SER A 197 -51.44 -47.41 -21.48
C SER A 197 -52.68 -47.91 -22.21
N ASN A 198 -53.15 -47.17 -23.23
CA ASN A 198 -54.26 -47.59 -24.08
C ASN A 198 -53.89 -48.87 -24.86
N ILE A 199 -52.73 -48.88 -25.54
CA ILE A 199 -52.22 -50.07 -26.26
C ILE A 199 -52.17 -51.28 -25.32
N LYS A 200 -51.58 -51.09 -24.13
CA LYS A 200 -51.48 -52.17 -23.13
C LYS A 200 -52.85 -52.64 -22.67
N GLY A 201 -53.80 -51.73 -22.42
CA GLY A 201 -55.16 -52.06 -22.00
C GLY A 201 -55.93 -52.85 -23.07
N TYR A 202 -55.81 -52.48 -24.35
CA TYR A 202 -56.39 -53.24 -25.46
C TYR A 202 -55.79 -54.64 -25.55
N LEU A 203 -54.46 -54.77 -25.44
CA LEU A 203 -53.79 -56.07 -25.48
C LEU A 203 -54.17 -56.97 -24.29
N GLU A 204 -54.32 -56.41 -23.10
CA GLU A 204 -54.81 -57.13 -21.91
C GLU A 204 -56.25 -57.59 -22.10
N ALA A 205 -57.14 -56.73 -22.59
CA ALA A 205 -58.55 -57.07 -22.84
C ALA A 205 -58.71 -58.16 -23.92
N VAL A 206 -57.87 -58.14 -24.96
CA VAL A 206 -57.81 -59.20 -25.99
C VAL A 206 -57.31 -60.51 -25.38
N ARG A 207 -56.21 -60.46 -24.61
CA ARG A 207 -55.64 -61.65 -23.95
C ARG A 207 -56.63 -62.32 -23.00
N ASP A 208 -57.37 -61.52 -22.23
CA ASP A 208 -58.31 -61.99 -21.23
C ASP A 208 -59.67 -62.41 -21.87
N GLY A 209 -59.79 -62.31 -23.20
CA GLY A 209 -60.97 -62.71 -23.97
C GLY A 209 -62.17 -61.76 -23.82
N ILE A 210 -61.97 -60.58 -23.23
CA ILE A 210 -63.00 -59.56 -23.02
C ILE A 210 -63.35 -58.88 -24.35
N ILE A 211 -62.34 -58.61 -25.20
CA ILE A 211 -62.49 -58.04 -26.54
C ILE A 211 -62.05 -59.09 -27.57
N LYS A 212 -62.80 -59.23 -28.67
CA LYS A 212 -62.40 -60.08 -29.80
C LYS A 212 -61.39 -59.33 -30.66
N THR A 213 -60.36 -60.03 -31.14
CA THR A 213 -59.41 -59.49 -32.12
C THR A 213 -60.10 -59.34 -33.48
N ASP A 214 -60.76 -58.21 -33.69
CA ASP A 214 -61.36 -57.80 -34.96
C ASP A 214 -60.60 -56.64 -35.59
N MET A 215 -61.02 -56.23 -36.79
CA MET A 215 -60.40 -55.14 -37.53
C MET A 215 -60.49 -53.80 -36.79
N ASP A 216 -61.55 -53.59 -36.00
CA ASP A 216 -61.71 -52.36 -35.23
C ASP A 216 -60.68 -52.29 -34.09
N THR A 217 -60.46 -53.40 -33.37
CA THR A 217 -59.44 -53.49 -32.32
C THR A 217 -58.02 -53.30 -32.86
N ILE A 218 -57.70 -53.92 -34.00
CA ILE A 218 -56.40 -53.73 -34.67
C ILE A 218 -56.23 -52.28 -35.10
N ARG A 219 -57.28 -51.66 -35.65
CA ARG A 219 -57.24 -50.26 -36.06
C ARG A 219 -57.01 -49.32 -34.88
N SER A 220 -57.67 -49.52 -33.74
CA SER A 220 -57.44 -48.68 -32.54
C SER A 220 -56.01 -48.81 -32.01
N LEU A 221 -55.43 -50.03 -32.03
CA LEU A 221 -54.03 -50.25 -31.67
C LEU A 221 -53.05 -49.55 -32.63
N ASP A 222 -53.34 -49.60 -33.93
CA ASP A 222 -52.54 -48.94 -34.97
C ASP A 222 -52.62 -47.41 -34.87
N GLU A 223 -53.79 -46.86 -34.58
CA GLU A 223 -54.00 -45.42 -34.35
C GLU A 223 -53.15 -44.92 -33.17
N GLU A 224 -53.13 -45.64 -32.04
CA GLU A 224 -52.30 -45.29 -30.87
C GLU A 224 -50.80 -45.46 -31.15
N ALA A 225 -50.40 -46.52 -31.85
CA ALA A 225 -49.00 -46.74 -32.22
C ALA A 225 -48.51 -45.64 -33.19
N THR A 226 -49.34 -45.25 -34.14
CA THR A 226 -49.06 -44.15 -35.08
C THR A 226 -48.94 -42.82 -34.35
N LEU A 227 -49.81 -42.54 -33.38
CA LEU A 227 -49.73 -41.34 -32.54
C LEU A 227 -48.41 -41.30 -31.77
N LEU A 228 -48.03 -42.41 -31.13
CA LEU A 228 -46.78 -42.51 -30.38
C LEU A 228 -45.55 -42.29 -31.29
N SER A 229 -45.55 -42.87 -32.49
CA SER A 229 -44.49 -42.63 -33.49
C SER A 229 -44.36 -41.15 -33.85
N ARG A 230 -45.47 -40.46 -34.14
CA ARG A 230 -45.44 -39.01 -34.45
C ARG A 230 -44.87 -38.19 -33.29
N LEU A 231 -45.27 -38.48 -32.05
CA LEU A 231 -44.72 -37.78 -30.88
C LEU A 231 -43.20 -37.98 -30.73
N ILE A 232 -42.71 -39.18 -31.03
CA ILE A 232 -41.26 -39.48 -30.98
C ILE A 232 -40.52 -38.72 -32.08
N ASP A 233 -41.07 -38.67 -33.29
CA ASP A 233 -40.50 -37.93 -34.42
C ASP A 233 -40.42 -36.42 -34.10
N ASP A 234 -41.48 -35.84 -33.57
CA ASP A 234 -41.53 -34.43 -33.15
C ASP A 234 -40.46 -34.12 -32.08
N LEU A 235 -40.26 -35.04 -31.13
CA LEU A 235 -39.22 -34.90 -30.10
C LEU A 235 -37.80 -35.01 -30.65
N GLN A 236 -37.60 -35.87 -31.65
CA GLN A 236 -36.31 -35.97 -32.33
C GLN A 236 -35.99 -34.68 -33.08
N GLU A 237 -36.97 -34.11 -33.78
CA GLU A 237 -36.81 -32.83 -34.47
C GLU A 237 -36.49 -31.69 -33.49
N LEU A 238 -37.20 -31.63 -32.36
CA LEU A 238 -36.93 -30.65 -31.30
C LEU A 238 -35.52 -30.82 -30.69
N SER A 239 -35.08 -32.05 -30.43
CA SER A 239 -33.74 -32.30 -29.90
C SER A 239 -32.63 -31.90 -30.87
N LEU A 240 -32.84 -32.09 -32.18
CA LEU A 240 -31.90 -31.63 -33.22
C LEU A 240 -31.87 -30.10 -33.30
N ALA A 241 -32.99 -29.43 -33.04
CA ALA A 241 -33.08 -27.98 -32.97
C ALA A 241 -32.28 -27.43 -31.77
N GLU A 242 -32.44 -28.02 -30.58
CA GLU A 242 -31.74 -27.61 -29.37
C GLU A 242 -30.22 -27.85 -29.43
N ALA A 243 -29.78 -28.92 -30.11
CA ALA A 243 -28.36 -29.19 -30.34
C ALA A 243 -27.69 -28.24 -31.34
N GLY A 244 -28.46 -27.34 -31.98
CA GLY A 244 -27.96 -26.46 -33.04
C GLY A 244 -27.58 -27.19 -34.32
N GLU A 245 -28.03 -28.43 -34.51
CA GLU A 245 -27.72 -29.26 -35.68
C GLU A 245 -28.72 -29.08 -36.83
N LEU A 246 -29.75 -28.26 -36.64
CA LEU A 246 -30.75 -28.00 -37.67
C LEU A 246 -30.14 -27.15 -38.81
N LYS A 247 -29.86 -27.81 -39.95
CA LYS A 247 -29.43 -27.14 -41.18
C LYS A 247 -30.61 -26.38 -41.78
N LEU A 248 -30.69 -25.08 -41.51
CA LEU A 248 -31.62 -24.18 -42.20
C LEU A 248 -31.20 -24.02 -43.66
N ILE A 249 -31.96 -24.63 -44.57
CA ILE A 249 -31.84 -24.38 -46.00
C ILE A 249 -32.70 -23.15 -46.30
N CYS A 250 -32.10 -21.97 -46.20
CA CYS A 250 -32.76 -20.74 -46.64
C CYS A 250 -32.85 -20.71 -48.16
N GLN A 251 -34.01 -21.02 -48.72
CA GLN A 251 -34.32 -20.71 -50.12
C GLN A 251 -34.87 -19.29 -50.23
N ARG A 252 -34.23 -18.48 -51.07
CA ARG A 252 -34.72 -17.14 -51.42
C ARG A 252 -36.08 -17.31 -52.09
N ALA A 253 -37.13 -16.85 -51.43
CA ALA A 253 -38.46 -16.78 -52.03
C ALA A 253 -38.37 -15.85 -53.24
N ASN A 254 -38.37 -16.44 -54.45
CA ASN A 254 -38.57 -15.70 -55.68
C ASN A 254 -40.04 -15.28 -55.70
N SER A 255 -40.34 -14.12 -55.11
CA SER A 255 -41.57 -13.40 -55.39
C SER A 255 -41.44 -12.82 -56.80
N GLY A 256 -41.67 -13.68 -57.79
CA GLY A 256 -41.86 -13.27 -59.19
C GLY A 256 -43.21 -12.59 -59.31
N LEU A 257 -43.16 -11.26 -59.48
CA LEU A 257 -44.14 -10.52 -60.26
C LEU A 257 -43.84 -10.72 -61.75
#